data_AF-A0A5N5N396-F1
#
_entry.id   AF-A0A5N5N396-F1
#
_cell.length_a   1.000
_cell.length_b   1.000
_cell.length_c   1.000
_cell.angle_alpha   90.00
_cell.angle_beta   90.00
_cell.angle_gamma   90.00
#
_symmetry.space_group_name_H-M   'P 1'
#
loop_
_entity.id
_entity.type
_entity.pdbx_description
1 polymer ?
#
loop_
_entity_poly.entity_id
_entity_poly.type
_entity_poly.pdbx_seq_one_letter_code
_entity_poly.pdbx_strand_id
1 'polypeptide(L)'
;MGFKRRVLISIFCQVMLLLLQEAMAGHQYYNVSRLKGRKQARSCNLFQGRWVFDTSYPLYDSSGCPFIDAEFDCQGYGRPDSQYLKFSWQPDSCNIPRFNGADFLARWRGKKIMFVGDSLSLNMWESLACMIHAAVPNAKTTFTKRNSVTFVDYGLTLYMYRTPYLVDIVRESVGDVLNLNSIENGKAWKGMDMLIFNSWHWWLHTGKSQGWDYIRDGSALYTNMDRLEAFNKGLSTWGRWVDQNVDPSKTKVFFQGISPTHYQGKDWNQPQKSCSGEAEPLSGSTYPAGAPPAVGVVSKVLSSITKPVYLLDITTLSQLRKDAHPSTYSDGSGTDCSHWCLPGLPDIWNQLLYAALVM
;
A
#
# COMPACT_ATOMS: atom_id res chain seq x y z
N MET A 1 43.14 22.90 -39.63
CA MET A 1 42.97 22.34 -38.26
C MET A 1 41.49 22.09 -37.88
N GLY A 2 40.64 21.62 -38.80
CA GLY A 2 39.18 21.47 -38.56
C GLY A 2 38.65 20.04 -38.49
N PHE A 3 39.41 19.05 -38.96
CA PHE A 3 38.92 17.67 -39.11
C PHE A 3 39.01 16.86 -37.81
N LYS A 4 40.14 16.97 -37.08
CA LYS A 4 40.34 16.26 -35.80
C LYS A 4 39.35 16.68 -34.70
N ARG A 5 38.93 17.96 -34.69
CA ARG A 5 37.98 18.50 -33.69
C ARG A 5 36.55 17.96 -33.88
N ARG A 6 36.13 17.72 -35.13
CA ARG A 6 34.81 17.14 -35.43
C ARG A 6 34.71 15.66 -35.06
N VAL A 7 35.78 14.90 -35.24
CA VAL A 7 35.83 13.48 -34.86
C VAL A 7 35.77 13.30 -33.34
N LEU A 8 36.51 14.12 -32.58
CA LEU A 8 36.47 14.09 -31.11
C LEU A 8 35.10 14.46 -30.53
N ILE A 9 34.40 15.45 -31.10
CA ILE A 9 33.04 15.82 -30.67
C ILE A 9 32.04 14.70 -31.01
N SER A 10 32.18 14.03 -32.16
CA SER A 10 31.31 12.92 -32.56
C SER A 10 31.46 11.71 -31.63
N ILE A 11 32.68 11.37 -31.24
CA ILE A 11 32.94 10.26 -30.31
C ILE A 11 32.41 10.61 -28.92
N PHE A 12 32.61 11.85 -28.45
CA PHE A 12 32.09 12.29 -27.16
C PHE A 12 30.55 12.26 -27.09
N CYS A 13 29.87 12.68 -28.17
CA CYS A 13 28.40 12.57 -28.27
C CYS A 13 27.93 11.11 -28.32
N GLN A 14 28.64 10.21 -28.98
CA GLN A 14 28.30 8.79 -29.02
C GLN A 14 28.49 8.11 -27.66
N VAL A 15 29.55 8.45 -26.92
CA VAL A 15 29.77 7.94 -25.56
C VAL A 15 28.73 8.51 -24.58
N MET A 16 28.37 9.79 -24.70
CA MET A 16 27.25 10.38 -23.93
C MET A 16 25.91 9.72 -24.27
N LEU A 17 25.64 9.40 -25.54
CA LEU A 17 24.43 8.68 -25.94
C LEU A 17 24.41 7.24 -25.40
N LEU A 18 25.55 6.55 -25.37
CA LEU A 18 25.68 5.20 -24.80
C LEU A 18 25.48 5.23 -23.28
N LEU A 19 26.08 6.20 -22.58
CA LEU A 19 25.88 6.39 -21.13
C LEU A 19 24.44 6.81 -20.80
N LEU A 20 23.79 7.62 -21.65
CA LEU A 20 22.37 7.94 -21.53
C LEU A 20 21.47 6.72 -21.84
N GLN A 21 21.85 5.85 -22.77
CA GLN A 21 21.16 4.59 -23.03
C GLN A 21 21.31 3.60 -21.87
N GLU A 22 22.46 3.55 -21.19
CA GLU A 22 22.63 2.76 -19.96
C GLU A 22 21.86 3.38 -18.77
N ALA A 23 21.75 4.71 -18.69
CA ALA A 23 20.94 5.39 -17.67
C ALA A 23 19.41 5.29 -17.94
N MET A 24 19.00 5.12 -19.20
CA MET A 24 17.62 4.91 -19.63
C MET A 24 17.25 3.43 -19.78
N ALA A 25 18.19 2.51 -19.55
CA ALA A 25 17.90 1.10 -19.36
C ALA A 25 17.22 0.95 -17.99
N GLY A 26 15.93 1.29 -17.96
CA GLY A 26 15.06 1.05 -16.82
C GLY A 26 15.26 -0.38 -16.35
N HIS A 27 15.62 -0.54 -15.08
CA HIS A 27 15.60 -1.83 -14.43
C HIS A 27 14.18 -2.39 -14.55
N GLN A 28 13.99 -3.27 -15.53
CA GLN A 28 12.86 -4.17 -15.61
C GLN A 28 12.96 -5.14 -14.43
N TYR A 29 12.43 -4.71 -13.28
CA TYR A 29 12.15 -5.59 -12.16
C TYR A 29 10.98 -6.51 -12.54
N TYR A 30 11.27 -7.57 -13.30
CA TYR A 30 10.33 -8.66 -13.52
C TYR A 30 10.59 -9.79 -12.52
N ASN A 31 9.50 -10.23 -11.90
CA ASN A 31 9.29 -11.49 -11.19
C ASN A 31 10.00 -11.69 -9.84
N VAL A 32 9.32 -11.28 -8.76
CA VAL A 32 9.43 -11.96 -7.46
C VAL A 32 8.09 -12.61 -7.12
N SER A 33 7.82 -13.77 -7.73
CA SER A 33 6.84 -14.75 -7.23
C SER A 33 7.11 -16.12 -7.86
N ARG A 34 8.19 -16.79 -7.43
CA ARG A 34 8.32 -18.24 -7.68
C ARG A 34 7.51 -19.01 -6.64
N LEU A 35 6.21 -19.15 -6.90
CA LEU A 35 5.49 -20.35 -6.44
C LEU A 35 6.01 -21.53 -7.28
N LYS A 36 6.89 -22.36 -6.69
CA LYS A 36 7.34 -23.60 -7.31
C LYS A 36 6.13 -24.55 -7.44
N GLY A 37 5.68 -24.77 -8.68
CA GLY A 37 4.99 -26.00 -9.07
C GLY A 37 3.61 -25.86 -9.72
N ARG A 38 3.54 -25.46 -11.00
CA ARG A 38 2.70 -26.07 -12.07
C ARG A 38 2.93 -25.35 -13.41
N LYS A 39 2.82 -26.11 -14.51
CA LYS A 39 3.06 -25.68 -15.91
C LYS A 39 2.28 -24.41 -16.28
N GLN A 40 2.92 -23.54 -17.07
CA GLN A 40 2.43 -22.26 -17.61
C GLN A 40 1.03 -22.35 -18.25
N ALA A 41 0.02 -21.85 -17.54
CA ALA A 41 -1.01 -21.01 -18.15
C ALA A 41 -0.47 -19.56 -18.21
N ARG A 42 -0.95 -18.70 -19.12
CA ARG A 42 -0.69 -17.25 -19.03
C ARG A 42 -1.11 -16.80 -17.63
N SER A 43 -0.14 -16.56 -16.74
CA SER A 43 -0.41 -16.23 -15.35
C SER A 43 -1.08 -14.87 -15.32
N CYS A 44 -2.31 -14.82 -14.80
CA CYS A 44 -3.07 -13.60 -14.56
C CYS A 44 -2.27 -12.68 -13.62
N ASN A 45 -1.73 -11.58 -14.13
CA ASN A 45 -1.15 -10.55 -13.28
C ASN A 45 -2.27 -9.61 -12.83
N LEU A 46 -2.75 -9.79 -11.60
CA LEU A 46 -3.84 -9.00 -11.01
C LEU A 46 -3.54 -7.50 -10.93
N PHE A 47 -2.26 -7.11 -10.95
CA PHE A 47 -1.80 -5.75 -10.68
C PHE A 47 -1.39 -4.97 -11.93
N GLN A 48 -1.47 -5.59 -13.10
CA GLN A 48 -1.20 -4.94 -14.39
C GLN A 48 -2.48 -4.86 -15.22
N GLY A 49 -2.86 -3.63 -15.58
CA GLY A 49 -4.14 -3.35 -16.17
C GLY A 49 -4.42 -1.86 -16.27
N ARG A 50 -5.70 -1.51 -16.24
CA ARG A 50 -6.19 -0.14 -16.37
C ARG A 50 -7.46 0.07 -15.54
N TRP A 51 -7.70 1.33 -15.20
CA TRP A 51 -8.97 1.77 -14.64
C TRP A 51 -10.03 1.85 -15.73
N VAL A 52 -11.21 1.34 -15.43
CA VAL A 52 -12.38 1.39 -16.30
C VAL A 52 -13.56 1.96 -15.54
N PHE A 53 -14.39 2.73 -16.23
CA PHE A 53 -15.61 3.26 -15.64
C PHE A 53 -16.64 2.14 -15.49
N ASP A 54 -17.25 2.05 -14.32
CA ASP A 54 -18.23 1.03 -13.95
C ASP A 54 -19.35 1.68 -13.11
N THR A 55 -20.55 1.74 -13.69
CA THR A 55 -21.73 2.36 -13.08
C THR A 55 -22.21 1.62 -11.83
N SER A 56 -21.81 0.36 -11.66
CA SER A 56 -22.18 -0.48 -10.51
C SER A 56 -21.35 -0.24 -9.25
N TYR A 57 -20.33 0.61 -9.32
CA TYR A 57 -19.56 1.10 -8.16
C TYR A 57 -20.16 2.41 -7.63
N PRO A 58 -19.90 2.81 -6.38
CA PRO A 58 -19.16 2.07 -5.35
C PRO A 58 -19.93 0.85 -4.83
N LEU A 59 -19.27 -0.02 -4.08
CA LEU A 59 -19.90 -1.22 -3.50
C LEU A 59 -20.81 -0.92 -2.30
N TYR A 60 -20.68 0.26 -1.72
CA TYR A 60 -21.45 0.74 -0.58
C TYR A 60 -21.48 2.27 -0.56
N ASP A 61 -22.37 2.85 0.25
CA ASP A 61 -22.42 4.29 0.53
C ASP A 61 -21.70 4.56 1.86
N SER A 62 -20.86 5.59 1.94
CA SER A 62 -20.10 5.91 3.17
C SER A 62 -21.03 6.19 4.35
N SER A 63 -22.17 6.85 4.10
CA SER A 63 -23.17 7.16 5.13
C SER A 63 -23.77 5.92 5.81
N GLY A 64 -23.71 4.76 5.15
CA GLY A 64 -24.17 3.49 5.67
C GLY A 64 -23.13 2.70 6.47
N CYS A 65 -21.86 3.14 6.50
CA CYS A 65 -20.80 2.42 7.20
C CYS A 65 -20.40 3.11 8.52
N PRO A 66 -20.61 2.47 9.68
CA PRO A 66 -20.31 3.08 10.98
C PRO A 66 -18.83 3.02 11.38
N PHE A 67 -17.96 2.46 10.52
CA PHE A 67 -16.55 2.22 10.84
C PHE A 67 -15.61 3.27 10.26
N ILE A 68 -16.10 4.10 9.33
CA ILE A 68 -15.27 5.07 8.60
C ILE A 68 -14.90 6.21 9.53
N ASP A 69 -13.61 6.49 9.61
CA ASP A 69 -13.12 7.68 10.26
C ASP A 69 -13.35 8.91 9.40
N ALA A 70 -13.62 10.02 10.09
CA ALA A 70 -13.89 11.32 9.49
C ALA A 70 -12.79 11.81 8.52
N GLU A 71 -11.55 11.35 8.68
CA GLU A 71 -10.46 11.66 7.75
C GLU A 71 -10.62 11.01 6.36
N PHE A 72 -11.43 9.94 6.25
CA PHE A 72 -11.66 9.22 4.99
C PHE A 72 -13.08 9.39 4.42
N ASP A 73 -14.04 9.95 5.18
CA ASP A 73 -15.44 10.16 4.72
C ASP A 73 -15.60 11.43 3.89
N CYS A 74 -15.08 11.41 2.66
CA CYS A 74 -15.08 12.59 1.80
C CYS A 74 -16.47 13.11 1.43
N GLN A 75 -17.44 12.22 1.20
CA GLN A 75 -18.82 12.61 0.89
C GLN A 75 -19.49 13.24 2.12
N GLY A 76 -19.31 12.65 3.31
CA GLY A 76 -19.78 13.25 4.57
C GLY A 76 -19.15 14.62 4.86
N TYR A 77 -17.93 14.86 4.39
CA TYR A 77 -17.23 16.14 4.46
C TYR A 77 -17.44 17.06 3.24
N GLY A 78 -18.50 16.82 2.46
CA GLY A 78 -19.00 17.77 1.47
C GLY A 78 -18.26 17.77 0.14
N ARG A 79 -17.53 16.69 -0.20
CA ARG A 79 -16.95 16.52 -1.53
C ARG A 79 -18.06 16.51 -2.60
N PRO A 80 -18.08 17.47 -3.55
CA PRO A 80 -19.21 17.65 -4.45
C PRO A 80 -19.23 16.67 -5.62
N ASP A 81 -18.06 16.16 -6.04
CA ASP A 81 -17.94 15.20 -7.13
C ASP A 81 -18.02 13.75 -6.60
N SER A 82 -18.62 12.86 -7.39
CA SER A 82 -18.75 11.43 -7.06
C SER A 82 -18.22 10.51 -8.17
N GLN A 83 -17.70 11.07 -9.26
CA GLN A 83 -17.20 10.31 -10.40
C GLN A 83 -15.98 9.43 -10.06
N TYR A 84 -15.14 9.86 -9.11
CA TYR A 84 -14.02 9.05 -8.61
C TYR A 84 -14.46 7.70 -8.01
N LEU A 85 -15.72 7.59 -7.56
CA LEU A 85 -16.29 6.36 -7.02
C LEU A 85 -16.66 5.34 -8.10
N LYS A 86 -16.68 5.72 -9.37
CA LYS A 86 -17.22 4.92 -10.48
C LYS A 86 -16.15 4.18 -11.26
N PHE A 87 -14.99 3.92 -10.65
CA PHE A 87 -13.87 3.26 -11.32
C PHE A 87 -13.58 1.89 -10.72
N SER A 88 -13.53 0.87 -11.58
CA SER A 88 -13.08 -0.47 -11.24
C SER A 88 -11.75 -0.78 -11.94
N TRP A 89 -11.03 -1.77 -11.41
CA TRP A 89 -9.74 -2.19 -11.97
C TRP A 89 -9.91 -3.40 -12.88
N GLN A 90 -9.41 -3.29 -14.11
CA GLN A 90 -9.44 -4.36 -15.10
C GLN A 90 -8.00 -4.81 -15.42
N PRO A 91 -7.57 -5.99 -14.93
CA PRO A 91 -6.30 -6.57 -15.35
C PRO A 91 -6.29 -6.88 -16.85
N ASP A 92 -5.11 -6.82 -17.47
CA ASP A 92 -4.94 -7.02 -18.92
C ASP A 92 -5.16 -8.47 -19.36
N SER A 93 -4.89 -9.42 -18.46
CA SER A 93 -4.78 -10.85 -18.78
C SER A 93 -5.91 -11.71 -18.20
N CYS A 94 -6.83 -11.10 -17.44
CA CYS A 94 -7.86 -11.81 -16.69
C CYS A 94 -8.91 -10.85 -16.14
N ASN A 95 -10.04 -11.42 -15.71
CA ASN A 95 -11.04 -10.72 -14.93
C ASN A 95 -10.85 -11.06 -13.45
N ILE A 96 -10.91 -10.05 -12.58
CA ILE A 96 -10.96 -10.25 -11.14
C ILE A 96 -12.42 -10.46 -10.69
N PRO A 97 -12.68 -11.35 -9.72
CA PRO A 97 -14.02 -11.50 -9.16
C PRO A 97 -14.46 -10.20 -8.49
N ARG A 98 -15.74 -9.88 -8.59
CA ARG A 98 -16.36 -8.85 -7.74
C ARG A 98 -16.28 -9.31 -6.28
N PHE A 99 -16.04 -8.37 -5.37
CA PHE A 99 -16.02 -8.71 -3.94
C PHE A 99 -17.37 -9.27 -3.50
N ASN A 100 -17.35 -10.43 -2.84
CA ASN A 100 -18.52 -11.07 -2.25
C ASN A 100 -18.29 -11.20 -0.75
N GLY A 101 -18.91 -10.31 0.03
CA GLY A 101 -18.73 -10.29 1.49
C GLY A 101 -19.29 -11.52 2.20
N ALA A 102 -20.36 -12.15 1.68
CA ALA A 102 -20.92 -13.37 2.25
C ALA A 102 -19.97 -14.57 2.05
N ASP A 103 -19.41 -14.72 0.85
CA ASP A 103 -18.38 -15.73 0.57
C ASP A 103 -17.10 -15.48 1.38
N PHE A 104 -16.66 -14.22 1.49
CA PHE A 104 -15.51 -13.85 2.32
C PHE A 104 -15.72 -14.26 3.78
N LEU A 105 -16.85 -13.88 4.36
CA LEU A 105 -17.22 -14.25 5.74
C LEU A 105 -17.35 -15.77 5.93
N ALA A 106 -17.88 -16.50 4.95
CA ALA A 106 -17.98 -17.95 5.02
C ALA A 106 -16.60 -18.63 5.02
N ARG A 107 -15.68 -18.19 4.14
CA ARG A 107 -14.30 -18.72 4.06
C ARG A 107 -13.49 -18.44 5.31
N TRP A 108 -13.69 -17.27 5.91
CA TRP A 108 -12.95 -16.80 7.08
C TRP A 108 -13.74 -16.94 8.39
N ARG A 109 -14.74 -17.83 8.42
CA ARG A 109 -15.52 -18.12 9.63
C ARG A 109 -14.62 -18.60 10.76
N GLY A 110 -14.74 -17.97 11.93
CA GLY A 110 -13.97 -18.29 13.13
C GLY A 110 -12.49 -17.87 13.07
N LYS A 111 -12.11 -17.00 12.13
CA LYS A 111 -10.72 -16.60 11.87
C LYS A 111 -10.40 -15.20 12.37
N LYS A 112 -9.11 -14.90 12.47
CA LYS A 112 -8.59 -13.58 12.83
C LYS A 112 -7.70 -13.04 11.74
N ILE A 113 -8.03 -11.86 11.23
CA ILE A 113 -7.26 -11.13 10.21
C ILE A 113 -6.76 -9.85 10.88
N MET A 114 -5.47 -9.54 10.72
CA MET A 114 -4.89 -8.31 11.29
C MET A 114 -4.17 -7.50 10.22
N PHE A 115 -4.55 -6.23 10.14
CA PHE A 115 -3.83 -5.20 9.40
C PHE A 115 -2.78 -4.59 10.32
N VAL A 116 -1.53 -4.53 9.86
CA VAL A 116 -0.38 -4.11 10.68
C VAL A 116 0.42 -3.08 9.91
N GLY A 117 0.48 -1.86 10.41
CA GLY A 117 1.28 -0.82 9.76
C GLY A 117 0.88 0.60 10.08
N ASP A 118 0.93 1.44 9.07
CA ASP A 118 0.68 2.88 9.18
C ASP A 118 -0.81 3.25 8.96
N SER A 119 -1.09 4.54 8.77
CA SER A 119 -2.46 5.04 8.55
C SER A 119 -3.11 4.49 7.27
N LEU A 120 -2.34 4.00 6.29
CA LEU A 120 -2.90 3.37 5.10
C LEU A 120 -3.36 1.94 5.37
N SER A 121 -2.78 1.25 6.38
CA SER A 121 -3.37 0.00 6.90
C SER A 121 -4.73 0.26 7.54
N LEU A 122 -4.89 1.36 8.29
CA LEU A 122 -6.20 1.75 8.84
C LEU A 122 -7.20 2.01 7.70
N ASN A 123 -6.80 2.76 6.68
CA ASN A 123 -7.63 3.09 5.54
C ASN A 123 -8.09 1.84 4.75
N MET A 124 -7.21 0.85 4.55
CA MET A 124 -7.60 -0.45 3.94
C MET A 124 -8.47 -1.31 4.87
N TRP A 125 -8.21 -1.29 6.18
CA TRP A 125 -9.00 -2.03 7.17
C TRP A 125 -10.44 -1.52 7.28
N GLU A 126 -10.64 -0.20 7.34
CA GLU A 126 -11.98 0.40 7.37
C GLU A 126 -12.76 0.09 6.08
N SER A 127 -12.11 0.18 4.92
CA SER A 127 -12.67 -0.23 3.64
C SER A 127 -13.18 -1.67 3.68
N LEU A 128 -12.36 -2.64 4.13
CA LEU A 128 -12.77 -4.04 4.18
C LEU A 128 -13.96 -4.24 5.12
N ALA A 129 -13.92 -3.59 6.30
CA ALA A 129 -15.01 -3.67 7.27
C ALA A 129 -16.33 -3.14 6.67
N CYS A 130 -16.28 -2.02 5.94
CA CYS A 130 -17.45 -1.44 5.26
C CYS A 130 -17.96 -2.31 4.12
N MET A 131 -17.06 -2.84 3.26
CA MET A 131 -17.44 -3.73 2.17
C MET A 131 -18.17 -4.98 2.68
N ILE A 132 -17.71 -5.56 3.80
CA ILE A 132 -18.36 -6.71 4.42
C ILE A 132 -19.69 -6.32 5.06
N HIS A 133 -19.73 -5.20 5.79
CA HIS A 133 -20.95 -4.72 6.45
C HIS A 133 -22.07 -4.43 5.46
N ALA A 134 -21.77 -3.76 4.36
CA ALA A 134 -22.74 -3.48 3.31
C ALA A 134 -23.23 -4.76 2.60
N ALA A 135 -22.35 -5.76 2.43
CA ALA A 135 -22.72 -7.03 1.82
C ALA A 135 -23.61 -7.92 2.72
N VAL A 136 -23.50 -7.78 4.04
CA VAL A 136 -24.28 -8.55 5.02
C VAL A 136 -24.80 -7.63 6.14
N PRO A 137 -25.74 -6.71 5.84
CA PRO A 137 -26.12 -5.61 6.74
C PRO A 137 -26.79 -6.08 8.03
N ASN A 138 -27.37 -7.28 8.03
CA ASN A 138 -28.05 -7.85 9.20
C ASN A 138 -27.11 -8.66 10.12
N ALA A 139 -25.82 -8.80 9.76
CA ALA A 139 -24.86 -9.49 10.61
C ALA A 139 -24.60 -8.69 11.89
N LYS A 140 -24.64 -9.35 13.04
CA LYS A 140 -24.27 -8.73 14.32
C LYS A 140 -22.79 -8.38 14.31
N THR A 141 -22.48 -7.14 14.66
CA THR A 141 -21.10 -6.65 14.74
C THR A 141 -20.78 -6.06 16.11
N THR A 142 -19.53 -6.21 16.54
CA THR A 142 -18.95 -5.41 17.63
C THR A 142 -17.79 -4.61 17.07
N PHE A 143 -17.72 -3.33 17.44
CA PHE A 143 -16.71 -2.41 16.92
C PHE A 143 -16.00 -1.70 18.06
N THR A 144 -14.67 -1.73 18.03
CA THR A 144 -13.80 -0.88 18.82
C THR A 144 -13.00 -0.04 17.85
N LYS A 145 -13.26 1.27 17.88
CA LYS A 145 -12.68 2.26 16.97
C LYS A 145 -11.15 2.11 16.87
N ARG A 146 -10.62 2.07 15.63
CA ARG A 146 -9.19 1.91 15.31
C ARG A 146 -8.51 0.69 15.96
N ASN A 147 -9.28 -0.33 16.34
CA ASN A 147 -8.75 -1.53 17.01
C ASN A 147 -9.31 -2.81 16.40
N SER A 148 -10.63 -2.99 16.38
CA SER A 148 -11.23 -4.23 15.86
C SER A 148 -12.69 -4.09 15.45
N VAL A 149 -13.07 -4.88 14.44
CA VAL A 149 -14.46 -5.15 14.04
C VAL A 149 -14.64 -6.65 14.06
N THR A 150 -15.62 -7.16 14.82
CA THR A 150 -15.97 -8.59 14.83
C THR A 150 -17.35 -8.76 14.22
N PHE A 151 -17.44 -9.63 13.21
CA PHE A 151 -18.70 -10.11 12.64
C PHE A 151 -19.14 -11.34 13.43
N VAL A 152 -19.92 -11.12 14.48
CA VAL A 152 -20.24 -12.09 15.55
C VAL A 152 -20.87 -13.36 14.99
N ASP A 153 -21.82 -13.24 14.07
CA ASP A 153 -22.51 -14.40 13.47
C ASP A 153 -21.58 -15.32 12.65
N TYR A 154 -20.38 -14.83 12.32
CA TYR A 154 -19.36 -15.55 11.57
C TYR A 154 -18.11 -15.83 12.42
N GLY A 155 -17.99 -15.26 13.62
CA GLY A 155 -16.79 -15.37 14.45
C GLY A 155 -15.52 -14.85 13.75
N LEU A 156 -15.65 -14.01 12.73
CA LEU A 156 -14.51 -13.34 12.07
C LEU A 156 -14.21 -12.05 12.82
N THR A 157 -12.95 -11.84 13.19
CA THR A 157 -12.47 -10.54 13.70
C THR A 157 -11.41 -9.95 12.77
N LEU A 158 -11.64 -8.70 12.36
CA LEU A 158 -10.66 -7.85 11.71
C LEU A 158 -10.00 -6.96 12.76
N TYR A 159 -8.70 -7.12 12.98
CA TYR A 159 -7.89 -6.29 13.86
C TYR A 159 -7.12 -5.23 13.08
N MET A 160 -6.93 -4.07 13.69
CA MET A 160 -6.00 -3.04 13.27
C MET A 160 -4.92 -2.90 14.34
N TYR A 161 -3.65 -3.04 13.94
CA TYR A 161 -2.49 -2.86 14.80
C TYR A 161 -1.57 -1.77 14.23
N ARG A 162 -1.61 -0.58 14.83
CA ARG A 162 -0.86 0.57 14.33
C ARG A 162 0.59 0.52 14.80
N THR A 163 1.50 0.31 13.86
CA THR A 163 2.96 0.35 14.04
C THR A 163 3.58 0.83 12.72
N PRO A 164 3.66 2.16 12.50
CA PRO A 164 3.92 2.70 11.17
C PRO A 164 5.26 2.28 10.55
N TYR A 165 6.24 2.00 11.41
CA TYR A 165 7.60 1.61 11.03
C TYR A 165 7.81 0.09 11.10
N LEU A 166 6.83 -0.69 11.58
CA LEU A 166 6.90 -2.12 11.94
C LEU A 166 7.89 -2.45 13.06
N VAL A 167 9.08 -1.87 13.03
CA VAL A 167 10.07 -1.88 14.10
C VAL A 167 9.66 -0.94 15.24
N ASP A 168 10.23 -1.19 16.41
CA ASP A 168 9.82 -0.52 17.64
C ASP A 168 10.38 0.90 17.75
N ILE A 169 9.58 1.80 18.31
CA ILE A 169 10.06 3.03 18.93
C ILE A 169 10.10 2.78 20.44
N VAL A 170 11.27 2.98 21.03
CA VAL A 170 11.52 2.74 22.45
C VAL A 170 11.95 4.03 23.13
N ARG A 171 11.44 4.28 24.34
CA ARG A 171 11.88 5.42 25.15
C ARG A 171 13.20 5.05 25.82
N GLU A 172 14.27 5.73 25.44
CA GLU A 172 15.59 5.62 26.07
C GLU A 172 15.95 6.91 26.83
N SER A 173 17.06 6.92 27.56
CA SER A 173 17.50 8.11 28.31
C SER A 173 17.78 9.33 27.44
N VAL A 174 18.05 9.11 26.15
CA VAL A 174 18.34 10.17 25.16
C VAL A 174 17.08 10.74 24.50
N GLY A 175 15.97 10.00 24.50
CA GLY A 175 14.79 10.37 23.73
C GLY A 175 14.00 9.16 23.21
N ASP A 176 13.10 9.40 22.28
CA ASP A 176 12.38 8.36 21.55
C ASP A 176 13.28 7.81 20.44
N VAL A 177 13.56 6.50 20.46
CA VAL A 177 14.52 5.87 19.57
C VAL A 177 13.80 4.87 18.65
N LEU A 178 13.82 5.12 17.35
CA LEU A 178 13.42 4.14 16.35
C LEU A 178 14.50 3.07 16.24
N ASN A 179 14.25 1.89 16.79
CA ASN A 179 15.21 0.80 16.83
C ASN A 179 15.02 -0.13 15.63
N LEU A 180 15.88 0.00 14.61
CA LEU A 180 15.78 -0.74 13.36
C LEU A 180 16.00 -2.25 13.50
N ASN A 181 16.45 -2.73 14.67
CA ASN A 181 16.76 -4.13 14.94
C ASN A 181 15.75 -4.80 15.90
N SER A 182 14.67 -4.11 16.28
CA SER A 182 13.70 -4.59 17.28
C SER A 182 12.28 -4.70 16.74
N ILE A 183 11.60 -5.82 17.03
CA ILE A 183 10.17 -6.06 16.77
C ILE A 183 9.57 -6.83 17.96
N GLU A 184 9.55 -6.21 19.13
CA GLU A 184 8.88 -6.69 20.33
C GLU A 184 7.36 -6.64 20.17
N ASN A 185 6.86 -5.62 19.48
CA ASN A 185 5.45 -5.50 19.08
C ASN A 185 4.95 -6.71 18.29
N GLY A 186 5.85 -7.45 17.63
CA GLY A 186 5.52 -8.66 16.89
C GLY A 186 4.88 -9.77 17.71
N LYS A 187 4.96 -9.72 19.05
CA LYS A 187 4.22 -10.66 19.92
C LYS A 187 2.71 -10.60 19.68
N ALA A 188 2.16 -9.41 19.38
CA ALA A 188 0.74 -9.22 19.15
C ALA A 188 0.23 -9.83 17.83
N TRP A 189 1.12 -10.03 16.85
CA TRP A 189 0.76 -10.52 15.52
C TRP A 189 0.66 -12.05 15.45
N LYS A 190 1.22 -12.73 16.46
CA LYS A 190 1.21 -14.20 16.55
C LYS A 190 -0.21 -14.72 16.75
N GLY A 191 -0.52 -15.86 16.12
CA GLY A 191 -1.82 -16.51 16.24
C GLY A 191 -2.92 -15.93 15.34
N MET A 192 -2.60 -14.98 14.46
CA MET A 192 -3.50 -14.52 13.39
C MET A 192 -3.51 -15.52 12.23
N ASP A 193 -4.68 -15.72 11.61
CA ASP A 193 -4.82 -16.57 10.44
C ASP A 193 -4.41 -15.83 9.15
N MET A 194 -4.51 -14.50 9.15
CA MET A 194 -3.98 -13.64 8.09
C MET A 194 -3.36 -12.37 8.67
N LEU A 195 -2.17 -12.03 8.18
CA LEU A 195 -1.49 -10.77 8.47
C LEU A 195 -1.33 -9.97 7.17
N ILE A 196 -1.75 -8.71 7.19
CA ILE A 196 -1.63 -7.79 6.06
C ILE A 196 -0.77 -6.61 6.54
N PHE A 197 0.49 -6.59 6.11
CA PHE A 197 1.45 -5.57 6.52
C PHE A 197 1.50 -4.42 5.53
N ASN A 198 1.73 -3.21 6.00
CA ASN A 198 2.21 -2.11 5.17
C ASN A 198 3.22 -1.26 5.95
N SER A 199 4.09 -0.54 5.25
CA SER A 199 4.95 0.47 5.86
C SER A 199 5.63 1.29 4.77
N TRP A 200 5.47 2.62 4.80
CA TRP A 200 6.32 3.56 4.04
C TRP A 200 6.02 5.01 4.41
N HIS A 201 4.73 5.35 4.53
CA HIS A 201 4.28 6.72 4.52
C HIS A 201 4.91 7.55 5.66
N TRP A 202 5.06 6.92 6.83
CA TRP A 202 5.60 7.57 8.03
C TRP A 202 7.13 7.72 8.05
N TRP A 203 7.85 7.00 7.20
CA TRP A 203 9.31 7.11 7.09
C TRP A 203 9.74 8.46 6.51
N LEU A 204 8.85 9.12 5.76
CA LEU A 204 9.13 10.39 5.11
C LEU A 204 8.83 11.62 5.99
N HIS A 205 8.16 11.44 7.13
CA HIS A 205 7.84 12.56 8.02
C HIS A 205 9.12 13.16 8.63
N THR A 206 9.09 14.49 8.74
CA THR A 206 10.13 15.31 9.37
C THR A 206 9.47 16.32 10.31
N GLY A 207 10.26 16.99 11.16
CA GLY A 207 9.77 17.99 12.09
C GLY A 207 8.76 17.41 13.09
N LYS A 208 7.66 18.12 13.35
CA LYS A 208 6.65 17.74 14.36
C LYS A 208 5.94 16.41 14.09
N SER A 209 5.97 15.93 12.84
CA SER A 209 5.33 14.67 12.44
C SER A 209 6.28 13.48 12.50
N GLN A 210 7.57 13.72 12.76
CA GLN A 210 8.54 12.65 12.98
C GLN A 210 8.31 12.03 14.36
N GLY A 211 8.03 10.73 14.42
CA GLY A 211 7.69 10.03 15.66
C GLY A 211 8.88 9.58 16.50
N TRP A 212 10.09 10.05 16.23
CA TRP A 212 11.31 9.62 16.89
C TRP A 212 12.36 10.74 16.90
N ASP A 213 13.21 10.74 17.93
CA ASP A 213 14.32 11.68 18.12
C ASP A 213 15.62 11.11 17.52
N TYR A 214 15.82 9.79 17.63
CA TYR A 214 17.01 9.09 17.15
C TYR A 214 16.67 7.80 16.42
N ILE A 215 17.61 7.31 15.61
CA ILE A 215 17.57 6.01 14.95
C ILE A 215 18.70 5.14 15.51
N ARG A 216 18.37 3.92 15.94
CA ARG A 216 19.34 2.91 16.38
C ARG A 216 19.52 1.84 15.31
N ASP A 217 20.79 1.59 14.96
CA ASP A 217 21.22 0.48 14.10
C ASP A 217 22.35 -0.30 14.80
N GLY A 218 21.99 -1.42 15.41
CA GLY A 218 22.85 -2.19 16.29
C GLY A 218 23.27 -1.36 17.50
N SER A 219 24.58 -1.22 17.72
CA SER A 219 25.13 -0.39 18.79
C SER A 219 25.18 1.10 18.44
N ALA A 220 25.05 1.47 17.17
CA ALA A 220 25.15 2.85 16.71
C ALA A 220 23.83 3.60 16.90
N LEU A 221 23.95 4.89 17.25
CA LEU A 221 22.83 5.80 17.45
C LEU A 221 23.02 7.04 16.58
N TYR A 222 22.01 7.38 15.79
CA TYR A 222 22.03 8.46 14.82
C TYR A 222 20.91 9.46 15.11
N THR A 223 21.18 10.76 14.94
CA THR A 223 20.14 11.79 14.94
C THR A 223 19.33 11.79 13.64
N ASN A 224 19.90 11.25 12.56
CA ASN A 224 19.24 11.12 11.28
C ASN A 224 19.87 10.02 10.43
N MET A 225 19.10 9.46 9.50
CA MET A 225 19.54 8.45 8.53
C MET A 225 18.80 8.67 7.21
N ASP A 226 19.43 8.28 6.09
CA ASP A 226 18.73 8.20 4.81
C ASP A 226 17.46 7.34 4.95
N ARG A 227 16.34 7.82 4.40
CA ARG A 227 15.03 7.17 4.63
C ARG A 227 14.92 5.83 3.94
N LEU A 228 15.54 5.64 2.78
CA LEU A 228 15.54 4.36 2.09
C LEU A 228 16.46 3.36 2.79
N GLU A 229 17.60 3.82 3.31
CA GLU A 229 18.48 3.00 4.13
C GLU A 229 17.80 2.53 5.42
N ALA A 230 17.21 3.46 6.18
CA ALA A 230 16.49 3.15 7.41
C ALA A 230 15.33 2.18 7.15
N PHE A 231 14.53 2.46 6.10
CA PHE A 231 13.43 1.59 5.67
C PHE A 231 13.92 0.20 5.28
N ASN A 232 14.99 0.09 4.48
CA ASN A 232 15.57 -1.19 4.09
C ASN A 232 16.03 -2.00 5.31
N LYS A 233 16.70 -1.37 6.28
CA LYS A 233 17.16 -2.03 7.51
C LYS A 233 15.98 -2.50 8.38
N GLY A 234 15.02 -1.61 8.64
CA GLY A 234 13.83 -1.93 9.43
C GLY A 234 12.96 -3.02 8.80
N LEU A 235 12.69 -2.89 7.49
CA LEU A 235 11.91 -3.90 6.76
C LEU A 235 12.66 -5.23 6.67
N SER A 236 14.00 -5.23 6.58
CA SER A 236 14.80 -6.47 6.67
C SER A 236 14.67 -7.14 8.04
N THR A 237 14.55 -6.37 9.13
CA THR A 237 14.23 -6.92 10.46
C THR A 237 12.84 -7.54 10.49
N TRP A 238 11.85 -6.92 9.86
CA TRP A 238 10.52 -7.51 9.70
C TRP A 238 10.55 -8.80 8.89
N GLY A 239 11.32 -8.86 7.79
CA GLY A 239 11.49 -10.08 7.00
C GLY A 239 12.04 -11.24 7.84
N ARG A 240 13.06 -10.98 8.69
CA ARG A 240 13.56 -11.97 9.66
C ARG A 240 12.51 -12.38 10.68
N TRP A 241 11.71 -11.44 11.17
CA TRP A 241 10.60 -11.76 12.09
C TRP A 241 9.61 -12.73 11.44
N VAL A 242 9.25 -12.52 10.16
CA VAL A 242 8.38 -13.44 9.41
C VAL A 242 9.00 -14.84 9.38
N ASP A 243 10.25 -14.94 8.91
CA ASP A 243 11.00 -16.20 8.81
C ASP A 243 11.17 -16.93 10.15
N GLN A 244 11.17 -16.23 11.26
CA GLN A 244 11.27 -16.84 12.59
C GLN A 244 9.91 -17.25 13.17
N ASN A 245 8.84 -16.48 12.91
CA ASN A 245 7.61 -16.56 13.71
C ASN A 245 6.37 -17.10 12.97
N VAL A 246 6.33 -17.00 11.64
CA VAL A 246 5.14 -17.38 10.85
C VAL A 246 5.12 -18.88 10.55
N ASP A 247 4.01 -19.56 10.80
CA ASP A 247 3.78 -20.91 10.29
C ASP A 247 2.91 -20.80 9.02
N PRO A 248 3.46 -20.97 7.80
CA PRO A 248 2.71 -20.75 6.56
C PRO A 248 1.59 -21.78 6.32
N SER A 249 1.54 -22.87 7.10
CA SER A 249 0.39 -23.78 7.10
C SER A 249 -0.83 -23.22 7.85
N LYS A 250 -0.62 -22.21 8.72
CA LYS A 250 -1.63 -21.60 9.59
C LYS A 250 -1.93 -20.15 9.25
N THR A 251 -0.90 -19.39 8.90
CA THR A 251 -0.99 -17.94 8.72
C THR A 251 -0.62 -17.56 7.28
N LYS A 252 -1.54 -16.87 6.60
CA LYS A 252 -1.24 -16.20 5.33
C LYS A 252 -0.64 -14.83 5.59
N VAL A 253 0.43 -14.47 4.89
CA VAL A 253 1.08 -13.16 5.03
C VAL A 253 1.00 -12.40 3.72
N PHE A 254 0.46 -11.20 3.79
CA PHE A 254 0.41 -10.23 2.71
C PHE A 254 1.25 -9.00 3.07
N PHE A 255 1.86 -8.40 2.06
CA PHE A 255 2.42 -7.06 2.16
C PHE A 255 1.68 -6.17 1.17
N GLN A 256 0.99 -5.14 1.66
CA GLN A 256 0.43 -4.09 0.84
C GLN A 256 1.57 -3.26 0.25
N GLY A 257 1.59 -3.13 -1.08
CA GLY A 257 2.55 -2.31 -1.80
C GLY A 257 2.51 -0.83 -1.40
N ILE A 258 3.44 -0.07 -1.96
CA ILE A 258 3.62 1.34 -1.60
C ILE A 258 2.40 2.14 -2.05
N SER A 259 1.64 2.70 -1.10
CA SER A 259 0.61 3.69 -1.42
C SER A 259 1.28 5.00 -1.85
N PRO A 260 0.98 5.53 -3.04
CA PRO A 260 1.56 6.78 -3.52
C PRO A 260 0.90 8.00 -2.86
N THR A 261 1.52 9.15 -3.08
CA THR A 261 0.95 10.47 -2.75
C THR A 261 0.86 11.32 -4.01
N HIS A 262 -0.08 12.26 -4.06
CA HIS A 262 -0.26 13.18 -5.20
C HIS A 262 -0.14 14.65 -4.80
N TYR A 263 0.89 15.00 -4.03
CA TYR A 263 1.16 16.41 -3.67
C TYR A 263 1.75 17.23 -4.82
N GLN A 264 2.50 16.61 -5.73
CA GLN A 264 3.26 17.30 -6.78
C GLN A 264 2.83 16.84 -8.17
N GLY A 265 2.06 17.67 -8.87
CA GLY A 265 1.55 17.34 -10.20
C GLY A 265 2.59 17.15 -11.28
N LYS A 266 3.83 17.58 -11.04
CA LYS A 266 4.98 17.31 -11.93
C LYS A 266 5.17 15.81 -12.15
N ASP A 267 4.80 14.98 -11.17
CA ASP A 267 4.96 13.54 -11.22
C ASP A 267 3.99 12.89 -12.25
N TRP A 268 2.95 13.62 -12.65
CA TRP A 268 2.03 13.26 -13.75
C TRP A 268 1.96 14.33 -14.86
N ASN A 269 3.06 15.05 -15.10
CA ASN A 269 3.19 16.06 -16.17
C ASN A 269 2.22 17.25 -16.07
N GLN A 270 1.75 17.59 -14.86
CA GLN A 270 0.91 18.77 -14.58
C GLN A 270 1.50 19.56 -13.40
N PRO A 271 2.66 20.23 -13.56
CA PRO A 271 3.46 20.75 -12.45
C PRO A 271 2.77 21.79 -11.54
N GLN A 272 1.71 22.43 -12.02
CA GLN A 272 0.95 23.45 -11.26
C GLN A 272 -0.20 22.85 -10.43
N LYS A 273 -0.34 21.53 -10.41
CA LYS A 273 -1.44 20.84 -9.74
C LYS A 273 -0.99 20.01 -8.54
N SER A 274 -1.97 19.64 -7.72
CA SER A 274 -1.91 18.59 -6.70
C SER A 274 -3.12 17.66 -6.89
N CYS A 275 -3.44 16.80 -5.91
CA CYS A 275 -4.69 16.04 -5.93
C CYS A 275 -5.95 16.93 -5.84
N SER A 276 -5.82 18.21 -5.47
CA SER A 276 -6.95 19.11 -5.32
C SER A 276 -7.65 19.38 -6.65
N GLY A 277 -8.95 19.11 -6.71
CA GLY A 277 -9.79 19.31 -7.88
C GLY A 277 -9.62 18.24 -8.97
N GLU A 278 -8.82 17.20 -8.72
CA GLU A 278 -8.73 16.06 -9.61
C GLU A 278 -9.93 15.13 -9.41
N ALA A 279 -10.64 14.81 -10.49
CA ALA A 279 -11.88 14.05 -10.42
C ALA A 279 -11.85 12.78 -11.30
N GLU A 280 -10.81 12.58 -12.09
CA GLU A 280 -10.63 11.38 -12.92
C GLU A 280 -9.24 10.77 -12.75
N PRO A 281 -9.11 9.44 -12.92
CA PRO A 281 -7.82 8.80 -12.94
C PRO A 281 -6.98 9.25 -14.15
N LEU A 282 -5.68 9.04 -14.06
CA LEU A 282 -4.82 9.06 -15.24
C LEU A 282 -5.19 7.90 -16.15
N SER A 283 -5.31 8.20 -17.45
CA SER A 283 -5.55 7.19 -18.47
C SER A 283 -4.30 6.32 -18.71
N GLY A 284 -4.52 5.07 -19.10
CA GLY A 284 -3.46 4.12 -19.43
C GLY A 284 -3.08 3.20 -18.27
N SER A 285 -1.87 2.65 -18.34
CA SER A 285 -1.36 1.62 -17.42
C SER A 285 0.01 1.97 -16.84
N THR A 286 0.53 3.16 -17.13
CA THR A 286 1.86 3.63 -16.69
C THR A 286 1.76 5.00 -16.03
N TYR A 287 2.58 5.23 -15.02
CA TYR A 287 2.68 6.52 -14.34
C TYR A 287 3.94 7.27 -14.79
N PRO A 288 3.86 8.57 -15.18
CA PRO A 288 4.98 9.27 -15.80
C PRO A 288 6.28 9.32 -14.97
N ALA A 289 6.19 9.55 -13.65
CA ALA A 289 7.37 9.57 -12.78
C ALA A 289 7.97 8.18 -12.46
N GLY A 290 7.32 7.10 -12.90
CA GLY A 290 7.69 5.73 -12.54
C GLY A 290 7.37 5.39 -11.08
N ALA A 291 7.85 4.22 -10.64
CA ALA A 291 7.61 3.73 -9.29
C ALA A 291 8.47 4.48 -8.25
N PRO A 292 7.96 4.74 -7.03
CA PRO A 292 8.77 5.33 -5.98
C PRO A 292 9.91 4.38 -5.57
N PRO A 293 11.10 4.88 -5.18
CA PRO A 293 12.26 4.05 -4.86
C PRO A 293 12.02 2.99 -3.76
N ALA A 294 11.07 3.24 -2.85
CA ALA A 294 10.68 2.30 -1.82
C ALA A 294 10.13 0.96 -2.37
N VAL A 295 9.58 0.95 -3.59
CA VAL A 295 9.17 -0.30 -4.26
C VAL A 295 10.37 -1.23 -4.46
N GLY A 296 11.54 -0.67 -4.80
CA GLY A 296 12.78 -1.44 -4.93
C GLY A 296 13.22 -2.06 -3.60
N VAL A 297 13.06 -1.33 -2.50
CA VAL A 297 13.34 -1.84 -1.14
C VAL A 297 12.40 -2.98 -0.77
N VAL A 298 11.08 -2.80 -0.97
CA VAL A 298 10.09 -3.86 -0.70
C VAL A 298 10.40 -5.11 -1.53
N SER A 299 10.60 -4.97 -2.84
CA SER A 299 10.93 -6.09 -3.74
C SER A 299 12.19 -6.83 -3.29
N LYS A 300 13.25 -6.07 -2.94
CA LYS A 300 14.50 -6.65 -2.43
C LYS A 300 14.28 -7.43 -1.15
N VAL A 301 13.60 -6.86 -0.16
CA VAL A 301 13.39 -7.55 1.13
C VAL A 301 12.51 -8.78 0.94
N LEU A 302 11.38 -8.68 0.24
CA LEU A 302 10.50 -9.81 -0.02
C LEU A 302 11.21 -10.96 -0.74
N SER A 303 12.15 -10.66 -1.65
CA SER A 303 12.95 -11.68 -2.33
C SER A 303 13.91 -12.45 -1.41
N SER A 304 14.23 -11.89 -0.25
CA SER A 304 15.14 -12.49 0.75
C SER A 304 14.42 -13.30 1.83
N ILE A 305 13.10 -13.16 1.96
CA ILE A 305 12.29 -13.91 2.94
C ILE A 305 12.12 -15.34 2.46
N THR A 306 12.38 -16.30 3.34
CA THR A 306 12.26 -17.74 3.00
C THR A 306 10.80 -18.22 3.03
N LYS A 307 9.98 -17.67 3.93
CA LYS A 307 8.55 -17.97 4.02
C LYS A 307 7.74 -17.19 2.99
N PRO A 308 6.63 -17.75 2.49
CA PRO A 308 5.82 -17.09 1.48
C PRO A 308 5.18 -15.81 2.04
N VAL A 309 5.43 -14.70 1.36
CA VAL A 309 4.74 -13.43 1.54
C VAL A 309 4.15 -13.02 0.19
N TYR A 310 2.86 -12.72 0.16
CA TYR A 310 2.19 -12.27 -1.05
C TYR A 310 2.21 -10.74 -1.13
N LEU A 311 2.84 -10.19 -2.18
CA LEU A 311 2.80 -8.75 -2.43
C LEU A 311 1.47 -8.38 -3.11
N LEU A 312 0.68 -7.53 -2.46
CA LEU A 312 -0.39 -6.79 -3.13
C LEU A 312 0.27 -5.61 -3.84
N ASP A 313 0.66 -5.77 -5.10
CA ASP A 313 1.41 -4.75 -5.86
C ASP A 313 0.50 -3.60 -6.33
N ILE A 314 -0.05 -2.88 -5.37
CA ILE A 314 -1.04 -1.82 -5.59
C ILE A 314 -0.42 -0.52 -6.09
N THR A 315 0.91 -0.41 -6.22
CA THR A 315 1.59 0.89 -6.34
C THR A 315 1.16 1.62 -7.61
N THR A 316 1.38 1.02 -8.79
CA THR A 316 1.12 1.70 -10.06
C THR A 316 -0.36 1.93 -10.31
N LEU A 317 -1.24 0.97 -10.01
CA LEU A 317 -2.68 1.19 -10.13
C LEU A 317 -3.16 2.34 -9.24
N SER A 318 -2.55 2.50 -8.05
CA SER A 318 -2.86 3.60 -7.14
C SER A 318 -2.29 4.94 -7.60
N GLN A 319 -1.14 4.94 -8.28
CA GLN A 319 -0.55 6.16 -8.87
C GLN A 319 -1.44 6.75 -9.97
N LEU A 320 -2.26 5.93 -10.60
CA LEU A 320 -3.22 6.41 -11.59
C LEU A 320 -4.42 7.11 -10.94
N ARG A 321 -4.60 7.02 -9.62
CA ARG A 321 -5.80 7.49 -8.90
C ARG A 321 -5.64 8.83 -8.21
N LYS A 322 -5.00 9.81 -8.86
CA LYS A 322 -4.86 11.18 -8.34
C LYS A 322 -6.19 11.84 -7.89
N ASP A 323 -7.32 11.32 -8.40
CA ASP A 323 -8.69 11.73 -8.09
C ASP A 323 -9.25 11.23 -6.76
N ALA A 324 -8.71 10.14 -6.19
CA ALA A 324 -9.36 9.40 -5.10
C ALA A 324 -8.95 9.86 -3.68
N HIS A 325 -8.16 10.93 -3.57
CA HIS A 325 -7.72 11.48 -2.29
C HIS A 325 -8.81 12.34 -1.61
N PRO A 326 -8.81 12.47 -0.27
CA PRO A 326 -9.67 13.40 0.43
C PRO A 326 -9.48 14.85 0.03
N SER A 327 -8.26 15.26 -0.35
CA SER A 327 -7.94 16.65 -0.59
C SER A 327 -8.32 17.49 0.64
N THR A 328 -9.25 18.44 0.52
CA THR A 328 -9.75 19.28 1.62
C THR A 328 -11.02 18.74 2.28
N TYR A 329 -11.54 17.60 1.82
CA TYR A 329 -12.80 17.02 2.30
C TYR A 329 -12.54 15.99 3.39
N SER A 330 -12.02 16.44 4.52
CA SER A 330 -11.68 15.62 5.69
C SER A 330 -11.75 16.44 6.98
N ASP A 331 -11.70 15.79 8.14
CA ASP A 331 -11.67 16.45 9.47
C ASP A 331 -10.37 17.23 9.76
N GLY A 332 -9.39 17.18 8.85
CA GLY A 332 -8.09 17.82 9.01
C GLY A 332 -8.01 19.22 8.39
N SER A 333 -7.06 20.01 8.88
CA SER A 333 -6.67 21.26 8.22
C SER A 333 -5.70 20.99 7.08
N GLY A 334 -6.02 21.45 5.87
CA GLY A 334 -5.13 21.40 4.70
C GLY A 334 -5.56 20.39 3.65
N THR A 335 -4.68 20.16 2.67
CA THR A 335 -4.94 19.24 1.56
C THR A 335 -4.26 17.90 1.83
N ASP A 336 -5.05 16.85 2.01
CA ASP A 336 -4.57 15.48 2.10
C ASP A 336 -4.49 14.84 0.71
N CYS A 337 -3.25 14.64 0.23
CA CYS A 337 -2.97 13.88 -0.99
C CYS A 337 -2.22 12.57 -0.67
N SER A 338 -2.46 12.00 0.51
CA SER A 338 -1.78 10.81 1.04
C SER A 338 -2.73 9.66 1.36
N HIS A 339 -3.85 9.94 2.03
CA HIS A 339 -4.89 8.97 2.33
C HIS A 339 -5.94 8.91 1.23
N TRP A 340 -6.92 8.03 1.35
CA TRP A 340 -7.92 7.80 0.30
C TRP A 340 -9.34 7.91 0.85
N CYS A 341 -10.22 8.50 0.04
CA CYS A 341 -11.65 8.51 0.32
C CYS A 341 -12.20 7.08 0.44
N LEU A 342 -13.15 6.89 1.36
CA LEU A 342 -13.95 5.68 1.49
C LEU A 342 -15.44 5.99 1.27
N PRO A 343 -16.16 5.24 0.41
CA PRO A 343 -15.65 4.23 -0.52
C PRO A 343 -14.64 4.80 -1.54
N GLY A 344 -13.82 3.95 -2.15
CA GLY A 344 -12.78 4.42 -3.07
C GLY A 344 -11.68 3.41 -3.38
N LEU A 345 -10.46 3.91 -3.58
CA LEU A 345 -9.32 3.10 -4.00
C LEU A 345 -9.00 1.91 -3.07
N PRO A 346 -9.06 2.04 -1.73
CA PRO A 346 -8.81 0.90 -0.84
C PRO A 346 -9.79 -0.27 -1.03
N ASP A 347 -11.00 -0.03 -1.56
CA ASP A 347 -11.96 -1.10 -1.89
C ASP A 347 -11.41 -2.02 -2.98
N ILE A 348 -10.66 -1.44 -3.91
CA ILE A 348 -10.00 -2.18 -4.99
C ILE A 348 -8.79 -2.95 -4.47
N TRP A 349 -8.06 -2.41 -3.49
CA TRP A 349 -7.00 -3.18 -2.81
C TRP A 349 -7.59 -4.42 -2.12
N ASN A 350 -8.73 -4.26 -1.45
CA ASN A 350 -9.46 -5.37 -0.82
C ASN A 350 -10.07 -6.35 -1.83
N GLN A 351 -10.53 -5.87 -2.98
CA GLN A 351 -10.96 -6.75 -4.07
C GLN A 351 -9.79 -7.56 -4.66
N LEU A 352 -8.60 -6.96 -4.79
CA LEU A 352 -7.39 -7.65 -5.24
C LEU A 352 -6.90 -8.66 -4.20
N LEU A 353 -6.99 -8.34 -2.91
CA LEU A 353 -6.77 -9.30 -1.82
C LEU A 353 -7.75 -10.48 -1.95
N TYR A 354 -9.04 -10.20 -2.15
CA TYR A 354 -10.05 -11.24 -2.35
C TYR A 354 -9.74 -12.12 -3.56
N ALA A 355 -9.41 -11.52 -4.70
CA ALA A 355 -9.01 -12.23 -5.90
C ALA A 355 -7.80 -13.16 -5.65
N ALA A 356 -6.76 -12.66 -4.98
CA ALA A 356 -5.57 -13.45 -4.61
C ALA A 356 -5.87 -14.63 -3.67
N LEU A 357 -7.00 -14.61 -2.97
CA LEU A 357 -7.43 -15.68 -2.08
C LEU A 357 -8.31 -16.74 -2.75
N VAL A 358 -8.96 -16.41 -3.86
CA VAL A 358 -9.98 -17.29 -4.50
C VAL A 358 -9.63 -17.73 -5.91
N MET A 359 -8.63 -17.13 -6.56
CA MET A 359 -8.18 -17.47 -7.91
C MET A 359 -7.03 -18.46 -7.97
#